data_AF-A0A7S1NZ03-F1
#
_entry.id   AF-A0A7S1NZ03-F1
#
_cell.length_a   1.000
_cell.length_b   1.000
_cell.length_c   1.000
_cell.angle_alpha   90.00
_cell.angle_beta   90.00
_cell.angle_gamma   90.00
#
_symmetry.space_group_name_H-M   'P 1'
#
loop_
_entity.id
_entity.type
_entity.pdbx_description
1 polymer ?
#
loop_
_entity_poly.entity_id
_entity_poly.type
_entity_poly.pdbx_seq_one_letter_code
_entity_poly.pdbx_strand_id
1 'polypeptide(L)'
;MSAADKGLSLPLFQRLLLCGHRPYMLHEQYRMHPAVAEFPNGHFYNRFMSDAVHPSERPVPQGFPWPQPYIPVCFIDTSGGVFEEQVDTSFKNRREASEAVRALD
;
A
#
# COMPACT_ATOMS: atom_id res chain seq x y z
N MET A 1 -30.63 -2.49 -10.42
CA MET A 1 -30.12 -2.29 -9.06
C MET A 1 -29.51 -3.59 -8.58
N SER A 2 -28.20 -3.61 -8.39
CA SER A 2 -27.42 -4.73 -7.85
C SER A 2 -27.71 -4.94 -6.35
N ALA A 3 -27.28 -6.06 -5.78
CA ALA A 3 -27.33 -6.26 -4.33
C ALA A 3 -26.42 -5.26 -3.57
N ALA A 4 -25.31 -4.84 -4.19
CA ALA A 4 -24.44 -3.81 -3.66
C ALA A 4 -25.17 -2.46 -3.55
N ASP A 5 -25.94 -2.07 -4.57
CA ASP A 5 -26.75 -0.83 -4.57
C ASP A 5 -27.81 -0.84 -3.45
N LYS A 6 -28.21 -2.03 -3.01
CA LYS A 6 -29.17 -2.23 -1.91
C LYS A 6 -28.50 -2.33 -0.53
N GLY A 7 -27.22 -2.01 -0.44
CA GLY A 7 -26.49 -1.89 0.83
C GLY A 7 -25.67 -3.10 1.25
N LEU A 8 -25.58 -4.15 0.43
CA LEU A 8 -24.73 -5.32 0.76
C LEU A 8 -23.23 -4.98 0.75
N SER A 9 -22.83 -3.91 0.06
CA SER A 9 -21.45 -3.41 0.07
C SER A 9 -21.08 -2.67 1.36
N LEU A 10 -22.06 -2.35 2.23
CA LEU A 10 -21.82 -1.62 3.48
C LEU A 10 -21.41 -2.59 4.60
N PRO A 11 -20.15 -2.58 5.05
CA PRO A 11 -19.71 -3.51 6.08
C PRO A 11 -20.39 -3.20 7.43
N LEU A 12 -20.53 -4.23 8.28
CA LEU A 12 -21.12 -4.09 9.62
C LEU A 12 -20.45 -2.96 10.42
N PHE A 13 -19.12 -2.87 10.37
CA PHE A 13 -18.36 -1.84 11.09
C PHE A 13 -18.80 -0.43 10.69
N GLN A 14 -18.86 -0.15 9.38
CA GLN A 14 -19.29 1.15 8.88
C GLN A 14 -20.75 1.45 9.26
N ARG A 15 -21.63 0.45 9.25
CA ARG A 15 -23.01 0.61 9.72
C ARG A 15 -23.08 0.99 11.20
N LEU A 16 -22.24 0.41 12.06
CA LEU A 16 -22.16 0.81 13.47
C LEU A 16 -21.70 2.27 13.63
N LEU A 17 -20.73 2.71 12.82
CA LEU A 17 -20.31 4.12 12.81
C LEU A 17 -21.47 5.06 12.45
N LEU A 18 -22.26 4.70 11.42
CA LEU A 18 -23.44 5.46 11.00
C LEU A 18 -24.55 5.50 12.07
N CYS A 19 -24.65 4.46 12.91
CA CYS A 19 -25.54 4.42 14.07
C CYS A 19 -25.00 5.22 15.28
N GLY A 20 -23.86 5.92 15.14
CA GLY A 20 -23.32 6.80 16.17
C GLY A 20 -22.27 6.15 17.08
N HIS A 21 -21.88 4.89 16.84
CA HIS A 21 -20.78 4.27 17.58
C HIS A 21 -19.45 4.89 17.15
N ARG A 22 -18.65 5.35 18.12
CA ARG A 22 -17.33 5.93 17.85
C ARG A 22 -16.26 4.83 17.88
N PRO A 23 -15.37 4.75 16.87
CA PRO A 23 -14.29 3.79 16.89
C PRO A 23 -13.19 4.28 17.84
N TYR A 24 -12.48 3.34 18.45
CA TYR A 24 -11.22 3.63 19.12
C TYR A 24 -10.08 3.44 18.13
N MET A 25 -9.34 4.51 17.82
CA MET A 25 -8.28 4.45 16.82
C MET A 25 -6.91 4.24 17.48
N LEU A 26 -6.21 3.20 17.04
CA LEU A 26 -4.83 2.90 17.44
C LEU A 26 -3.87 3.74 16.60
N HIS A 27 -3.09 4.62 17.21
CA HIS A 27 -2.28 5.60 16.49
C HIS A 27 -0.82 5.18 16.29
N GLU A 28 -0.32 4.14 16.96
CA GLU A 28 1.07 3.72 16.81
C GLU A 28 1.20 2.58 15.80
N GLN A 29 2.07 2.75 14.79
CA GLN A 29 2.43 1.69 13.84
C GLN A 29 3.79 1.06 14.21
N TYR A 30 3.86 -0.27 14.16
CA TYR A 30 5.04 -1.05 14.54
C TYR A 30 5.63 -1.87 13.38
N ARG A 31 5.03 -1.80 12.18
CA ARG A 31 5.34 -2.76 11.11
C ARG A 31 6.44 -2.28 10.18
N MET A 32 6.32 -1.07 9.65
CA MET A 32 7.09 -0.61 8.49
C MET A 32 8.08 0.51 8.85
N HIS A 33 9.08 0.70 7.99
CA HIS A 33 10.01 1.83 8.10
C HIS A 33 9.25 3.18 7.99
N PRO A 34 9.61 4.23 8.76
CA PRO A 34 8.92 5.52 8.72
C PRO A 34 8.71 6.10 7.31
N ALA A 35 9.72 5.97 6.44
CA ALA A 35 9.62 6.43 5.04
C ALA A 35 8.55 5.69 4.20
N VAL A 36 8.21 4.43 4.56
CA VAL A 36 7.10 3.69 3.92
C VAL A 36 5.75 4.16 4.50
N ALA A 37 5.72 4.46 5.81
CA ALA A 37 4.51 4.89 6.50
C ALA A 37 4.05 6.32 6.13
N GLU A 38 4.97 7.16 5.68
CA GLU A 38 4.71 8.59 5.40
C GLU A 38 3.52 8.81 4.47
N PHE A 39 3.49 8.15 3.30
CA PHE A 39 2.43 8.34 2.31
C PHE A 39 1.07 7.82 2.83
N PRO A 40 0.92 6.57 3.30
CA PRO A 40 -0.36 6.09 3.82
C PRO A 40 -0.88 6.91 5.00
N ASN A 41 -0.01 7.34 5.92
CA ASN A 41 -0.38 8.15 7.06
C ASN A 41 -0.91 9.53 6.63
N GLY A 42 -0.20 10.19 5.71
CA GLY A 42 -0.63 11.47 5.16
C GLY A 42 -1.92 11.39 4.36
N HIS A 43 -2.07 10.36 3.52
CA HIS A 43 -3.18 10.26 2.58
C HIS A 43 -4.47 9.70 3.20
N PHE A 44 -4.38 8.69 4.07
CA PHE A 44 -5.56 8.01 4.62
C PHE A 44 -5.86 8.37 6.08
N TYR A 45 -4.86 8.83 6.84
CA TYR A 45 -4.98 9.02 8.28
C TYR A 45 -4.75 10.47 8.73
N ASN A 46 -4.67 11.45 7.82
CA ASN A 46 -4.44 12.87 8.16
C ASN A 46 -3.23 13.08 9.09
N ARG A 47 -2.16 12.28 8.93
CA ARG A 47 -0.97 12.30 9.79
C ARG A 47 -1.25 11.97 11.27
N PHE A 48 -2.35 11.26 11.55
CA PHE A 48 -2.71 10.84 12.91
C PHE A 48 -1.84 9.70 13.47
N MET A 49 -1.23 8.89 12.60
CA MET A 49 -0.39 7.78 13.06
C MET A 49 1.00 8.28 13.46
N SER A 50 1.60 7.64 14.48
CA SER A 50 2.99 7.77 14.90
C SER A 50 3.75 6.47 14.65
N ASP A 51 5.07 6.59 14.43
CA ASP A 51 5.96 5.44 14.27
C ASP A 51 6.52 5.02 15.63
N ALA A 52 6.26 3.77 16.02
CA ALA A 52 6.83 3.17 17.24
C ALA A 52 8.11 2.36 16.95
N VAL A 53 8.67 2.49 15.74
CA VAL A 53 9.91 1.84 15.29
C VAL A 53 10.88 2.88 14.75
N HIS A 54 12.15 2.73 15.10
CA HIS A 54 13.22 3.55 14.52
C HIS A 54 13.62 3.02 13.12
N PRO A 55 14.06 3.88 12.18
CA PRO A 55 14.60 3.47 10.88
C PRO A 55 15.60 2.30 10.93
N SER A 56 16.48 2.27 11.94
CA SER A 56 17.47 1.20 12.11
C SER A 56 16.86 -0.17 12.45
N GLU A 57 15.64 -0.22 12.98
CA GLU A 57 14.92 -1.48 13.26
C GLU A 57 14.25 -2.05 12.01
N ARG A 58 14.16 -1.25 10.93
CA ARG A 58 13.62 -1.63 9.63
C ARG A 58 14.64 -1.29 8.54
N PRO A 59 15.86 -1.86 8.59
CA PRO A 59 16.94 -1.48 7.69
C PRO A 59 16.55 -1.71 6.23
N VAL A 60 17.08 -0.87 5.36
CA VAL A 60 16.89 -1.01 3.91
C VAL A 60 17.42 -2.37 3.45
N PRO A 61 16.62 -3.18 2.73
CA PRO A 61 17.08 -4.46 2.21
C PRO A 61 18.31 -4.31 1.30
N GLN A 62 19.28 -5.21 1.44
CA GLN A 62 20.44 -5.26 0.56
C GLN A 62 20.09 -5.94 -0.78
N GLY A 63 20.95 -5.78 -1.79
CA GLY A 63 20.80 -6.41 -3.09
C GLY A 63 20.03 -5.58 -4.12
N PHE A 64 19.20 -4.63 -3.68
CA PHE A 64 18.46 -3.75 -4.58
C PHE A 64 19.13 -2.37 -4.75
N PRO A 65 19.24 -1.82 -5.98
CA PRO A 65 19.81 -0.49 -6.22
C PRO A 65 18.81 0.62 -5.86
N TRP A 66 18.65 0.87 -4.56
CA TRP A 66 17.73 1.91 -4.08
C TRP A 66 18.10 3.29 -4.63
N PRO A 67 17.13 4.07 -5.15
CA PRO A 67 17.39 5.41 -5.67
C PRO A 67 17.87 6.37 -4.56
N GLN A 68 17.47 6.09 -3.31
CA GLN A 68 17.90 6.78 -2.11
C GLN A 68 18.44 5.73 -1.12
N PRO A 69 19.73 5.77 -0.73
CA PRO A 69 20.37 4.68 0.02
C PRO A 69 19.71 4.30 1.36
N TYR A 70 19.00 5.24 1.99
CA TYR A 70 18.38 5.06 3.32
C TYR A 70 16.85 4.98 3.28
N ILE A 71 16.25 4.91 2.08
CA ILE A 71 14.79 4.88 1.91
C ILE A 71 14.41 3.58 1.20
N PRO A 72 13.69 2.65 1.87
CA PRO A 72 13.28 1.39 1.27
C PRO A 72 11.99 1.54 0.43
N VAL A 73 11.97 2.55 -0.45
CA VAL A 73 10.87 2.83 -1.37
C VAL A 73 11.45 3.17 -2.74
N CYS A 74 10.96 2.49 -3.77
CA CYS A 74 11.32 2.74 -5.17
C CYS A 74 10.08 2.56 -6.05
N PHE A 75 9.89 3.46 -7.01
CA PHE A 75 8.93 3.29 -8.10
C PHE A 75 9.71 2.99 -9.38
N ILE A 76 9.47 1.83 -9.97
CA ILE A 76 10.09 1.42 -11.23
C ILE A 76 9.13 1.77 -12.36
N ASP A 77 9.56 2.65 -13.26
CA ASP A 77 8.76 3.07 -14.41
C ASP A 77 8.79 2.01 -15.53
N THR A 78 7.62 1.46 -15.85
CA THR A 78 7.41 0.48 -16.92
C THR A 78 6.64 1.04 -18.12
N SER A 79 6.46 2.36 -18.21
CA SER A 79 5.64 3.04 -19.23
C SER A 79 6.14 2.91 -20.67
N GLY A 80 7.46 2.80 -20.90
CA GLY A 80 8.05 2.66 -22.24
C GLY A 80 7.91 1.28 -22.92
N GLY A 81 6.90 0.45 -22.59
CA GLY A 81 6.83 -0.97 -22.96
C GLY A 81 5.47 -1.47 -23.46
N VAL A 82 5.26 -2.80 -23.42
CA VAL A 82 4.01 -3.46 -23.83
C VAL A 82 2.88 -3.08 -22.88
N PHE A 83 1.71 -2.76 -23.44
CA PHE A 83 0.51 -2.45 -22.67
C PHE A 83 -0.02 -3.69 -21.93
N GLU A 84 -0.81 -3.41 -20.90
CA GLU A 84 -1.54 -4.44 -20.16
C GLU A 84 -2.40 -5.30 -21.10
N GLU A 85 -2.26 -6.62 -21.00
CA GLU A 85 -3.04 -7.59 -21.78
C GLU A 85 -4.18 -8.15 -20.93
N GLN A 86 -5.42 -8.04 -21.42
CA GLN A 86 -6.55 -8.70 -20.79
C GLN A 86 -6.50 -10.22 -21.04
N VAL A 87 -6.64 -11.00 -19.97
CA VAL A 87 -6.74 -12.46 -20.00
C VAL A 87 -8.01 -12.86 -19.27
N ASP A 88 -9.00 -13.33 -20.04
CA ASP A 88 -10.35 -13.61 -19.57
C ASP A 88 -10.96 -12.40 -18.83
N THR A 89 -11.02 -12.49 -17.50
CA THR A 89 -11.59 -11.49 -16.60
C THR A 89 -10.53 -10.74 -15.80
N SER A 90 -9.25 -10.93 -16.13
CA SER A 90 -8.09 -10.34 -15.45
C SER A 90 -7.13 -9.68 -16.45
N PHE A 91 -6.02 -9.18 -15.94
CA PHE A 91 -4.98 -8.48 -16.68
C PHE A 91 -3.60 -9.04 -16.35
N LYS A 92 -2.67 -8.93 -17.29
CA LYS A 92 -1.25 -9.22 -17.07
C LYS A 92 -0.38 -8.18 -17.77
N ASN A 93 0.79 -7.93 -17.18
CA ASN A 93 1.83 -7.14 -17.79
C ASN A 93 3.17 -7.90 -17.71
N ARG A 94 3.66 -8.36 -18.88
CA ARG A 94 4.93 -9.12 -18.95
C ARG A 94 6.14 -8.29 -18.55
N ARG A 95 6.11 -6.97 -18.81
CA ARG A 95 7.22 -6.09 -18.45
C ARG A 95 7.31 -5.90 -16.95
N GLU A 96 6.18 -5.60 -16.30
CA GLU A 96 6.13 -5.52 -14.83
C GLU A 96 6.59 -6.83 -14.18
N ALA A 97 6.19 -7.99 -14.73
CA ALA A 97 6.65 -9.28 -14.25
C ALA A 97 8.18 -9.44 -14.39
N SER A 98 8.78 -9.03 -15.51
CA SER A 98 10.23 -9.08 -15.69
C SER A 98 10.98 -8.15 -14.74
N GLU A 99 10.51 -6.91 -14.53
CA GLU A 99 11.13 -5.99 -13.57
C GLU A 99 10.95 -6.47 -12.12
N ALA A 100 9.84 -7.13 -11.78
CA ALA A 100 9.65 -7.72 -10.47
C ALA A 100 10.64 -8.86 -10.17
N VAL A 101 10.96 -9.69 -11.17
CA VAL A 101 12.02 -10.72 -11.03
C VAL A 101 13.39 -10.06 -10.90
N ARG A 102 13.70 -9.07 -11.76
CA ARG A 102 14.96 -8.33 -11.72
C ARG A 102 15.21 -7.62 -10.39
N ALA A 103 14.15 -7.18 -9.70
CA ALA A 103 14.25 -6.55 -8.40
C ALA A 103 14.64 -7.53 -7.27
N LEU A 104 14.58 -8.84 -7.52
CA LEU A 104 14.96 -9.89 -6.57
C LEU A 104 16.37 -10.45 -6.81
N ASP A 105 16.94 -10.19 -8.00
CA ASP A 105 18.29 -10.62 -8.42
C ASP A 105 19.37 -9.65 -7.88
#